data_AF-A0A2V9MQ09-F1
#
_entry.id   AF-A0A2V9MQ09-F1
#
_cell.length_a   1.000
_cell.length_b   1.000
_cell.length_c   1.000
_cell.angle_alpha   90.00
_cell.angle_beta   90.00
_cell.angle_gamma   90.00
#
_symmetry.space_group_name_H-M   'P 1'
#
loop_
_entity.id
_entity.type
_entity.pdbx_description
1 polymer ?
#
loop_
_entity_poly.entity_id
_entity_poly.type
_entity_poly.pdbx_seq_one_letter_code
_entity_poly.pdbx_strand_id
1 'polypeptide(L)'
;MSQEKSEGQPSYSYPQRLAALKNPKTPVHLSLQHLNFLYLFDLVSLCLQPRIPQELKQAAEERIVAQIPKMPIGQRITLARRGPPRIVAQLLIGENLQIILAGLDNPYLTENILLQALNRAGCSQKVVESIATHKKWSSRYDIRLALLRHPHLSMAHALKFLPDIKSTDLKELVQDSRVNTFIRNYLKNKLALSK
;
A
#
# COMPACT_ATOMS: atom_id res chain seq x y z
N MET A 1 -14.45 46.82 29.64
CA MET A 1 -13.09 46.44 29.19
C MET A 1 -12.83 45.04 29.72
N SER A 2 -12.80 43.97 28.97
CA SER A 2 -12.81 43.79 27.52
C SER A 2 -13.45 42.43 27.23
N GLN A 3 -14.24 42.41 26.17
CA GLN A 3 -14.75 41.22 25.54
C GLN A 3 -13.58 40.45 24.91
N GLU A 4 -13.59 39.13 25.04
CA GLU A 4 -13.17 38.27 23.95
C GLU A 4 -13.99 36.98 24.03
N LYS A 5 -15.12 37.03 23.32
CA LYS A 5 -15.89 35.87 22.88
C LYS A 5 -14.95 35.03 22.00
N SER A 6 -14.53 33.85 22.46
CA SER A 6 -14.18 32.78 21.52
C SER A 6 -15.47 32.02 21.22
N GLU A 7 -15.91 32.14 19.98
CA GLU A 7 -17.17 31.65 19.46
C GLU A 7 -17.32 30.13 19.65
N GLY A 8 -18.50 29.74 20.14
CA GLY A 8 -18.85 28.37 20.47
C GLY A 8 -18.66 27.40 19.31
N GLN A 9 -17.72 26.47 19.49
CA GLN A 9 -17.80 25.19 18.80
C GLN A 9 -19.05 24.48 19.31
N PRO A 10 -19.99 24.07 18.45
CA PRO A 10 -21.15 23.34 18.93
C PRO A 10 -20.66 22.02 19.52
N SER A 11 -21.09 21.69 20.73
CA SER A 11 -20.82 20.42 21.42
C SER A 11 -21.51 19.25 20.70
N TYR A 12 -21.15 18.98 19.45
CA TYR A 12 -21.68 17.85 18.70
C TYR A 12 -21.20 16.56 19.36
N SER A 13 -22.15 15.67 19.68
CA SER A 13 -21.86 14.32 20.16
C SER A 13 -21.19 13.49 19.07
N TYR A 14 -20.39 12.48 19.45
CA TYR A 14 -19.69 11.58 18.52
C TYR A 14 -20.57 11.06 17.36
N PRO A 15 -21.76 10.47 17.62
CA PRO A 15 -22.65 9.99 16.56
C PRO A 15 -23.12 11.10 15.61
N GLN A 16 -23.30 12.33 16.09
CA GLN A 16 -23.72 13.46 15.26
C GLN A 16 -22.61 13.86 14.28
N ARG A 17 -21.35 13.88 14.75
CA ARG A 17 -20.17 14.13 13.89
C ARG A 17 -20.03 13.06 12.81
N LEU A 18 -20.18 11.79 13.18
CA LEU A 18 -20.12 10.66 12.25
C LEU A 18 -21.27 10.71 11.22
N ALA A 19 -22.48 11.08 11.64
CA ALA A 19 -23.62 11.23 10.76
C ALA A 19 -23.44 12.40 9.77
N ALA A 20 -22.92 13.53 10.23
CA ALA A 20 -22.61 14.68 9.38
C ALA A 20 -21.64 14.32 8.25
N LEU A 21 -20.59 13.55 8.57
CA LEU A 21 -19.57 13.10 7.63
C LEU A 21 -20.08 12.08 6.60
N LYS A 22 -21.08 11.27 6.95
CA LYS A 22 -21.71 10.30 6.03
C LYS A 22 -22.77 10.94 5.13
N ASN A 23 -23.25 12.14 5.47
CA ASN A 23 -24.28 12.82 4.72
C ASN A 23 -23.68 13.54 3.49
N PRO A 24 -24.05 13.17 2.26
CA PRO A 24 -23.52 13.80 1.04
C PRO A 24 -23.91 15.27 0.89
N LYS A 25 -24.93 15.75 1.63
CA LYS A 25 -25.37 17.15 1.61
C LYS A 25 -24.54 18.06 2.51
N THR A 26 -23.66 17.51 3.36
CA THR A 26 -22.82 18.32 4.25
C THR A 26 -21.70 18.99 3.46
N PRO A 27 -21.55 20.33 3.54
CA PRO A 27 -20.43 21.02 2.91
C PRO A 27 -19.07 20.46 3.35
N VAL A 28 -18.14 20.30 2.40
CA VAL A 28 -16.83 19.66 2.63
C VAL A 28 -16.04 20.35 3.75
N HIS A 29 -16.06 21.68 3.81
CA HIS A 29 -15.33 22.43 4.84
C HIS A 29 -15.83 22.13 6.26
N LEU A 30 -17.14 21.93 6.47
CA LEU A 30 -17.70 21.54 7.78
C LEU A 30 -17.34 20.10 8.13
N SER A 31 -17.40 19.20 7.14
CA SER A 31 -16.95 17.81 7.27
C SER A 31 -15.49 17.73 7.74
N LEU A 32 -14.59 18.51 7.13
CA LEU A 32 -13.17 18.52 7.49
C LEU A 32 -12.91 18.93 8.95
N GLN A 33 -13.71 19.84 9.52
CA GLN A 33 -13.59 20.24 10.93
C GLN A 33 -13.88 19.06 11.87
N HIS A 34 -14.82 18.19 11.52
CA HIS A 34 -15.22 17.06 12.36
C HIS A 34 -14.30 15.84 12.24
N LEU A 35 -13.56 15.74 11.14
CA LEU A 35 -12.63 14.64 10.88
C LEU A 35 -11.59 14.48 12.00
N ASN A 36 -11.25 15.59 12.67
CA ASN A 36 -10.27 15.62 13.75
C ASN A 36 -10.69 14.90 15.03
N PHE A 37 -11.96 14.52 15.14
CA PHE A 37 -12.53 13.92 16.33
C PHE A 37 -13.02 12.49 16.11
N LEU A 38 -12.85 11.94 14.90
CA LEU A 38 -13.23 10.56 14.62
C LEU A 38 -12.21 9.55 15.14
N TYR A 39 -12.72 8.40 15.58
CA TYR A 39 -11.90 7.24 15.88
C TYR A 39 -11.29 6.64 14.60
N LEU A 40 -10.15 5.98 14.76
CA LEU A 40 -9.36 5.42 13.66
C LEU A 40 -10.18 4.53 12.71
N PHE A 41 -10.94 3.58 13.25
CA PHE A 41 -11.68 2.63 12.41
C PHE A 41 -12.93 3.25 11.77
N ASP A 42 -13.45 4.34 12.32
CA ASP A 42 -14.49 5.12 11.67
C ASP A 42 -13.93 5.94 10.50
N LEU A 43 -12.72 6.47 10.62
CA LEU A 43 -11.98 7.07 9.49
C LEU A 43 -11.72 6.05 8.38
N VAL A 44 -11.27 4.85 8.75
CA VAL A 44 -11.07 3.74 7.78
C VAL A 44 -12.37 3.41 7.06
N SER A 45 -13.47 3.26 7.81
CA SER A 45 -14.78 2.95 7.25
C SER A 45 -15.24 4.03 6.28
N LEU A 46 -15.01 5.30 6.61
CA LEU A 46 -15.32 6.45 5.76
C LEU A 46 -14.52 6.40 4.44
N CYS A 47 -13.22 6.11 4.48
CA CYS A 47 -12.39 6.03 3.26
C CYS A 47 -12.82 4.93 2.27
N LEU A 48 -13.46 3.88 2.77
CA LEU A 48 -13.94 2.76 1.97
C LEU A 48 -15.33 3.02 1.36
N GLN A 49 -16.03 4.08 1.79
CA GLN A 49 -17.34 4.41 1.24
C GLN A 49 -17.21 5.09 -0.13
N PRO A 50 -17.93 4.63 -1.17
CA PRO A 50 -17.79 5.16 -2.53
C PRO A 50 -18.38 6.57 -2.72
N ARG A 51 -19.25 7.02 -1.80
CA ARG A 51 -20.00 8.29 -1.91
C ARG A 51 -19.29 9.49 -1.31
N ILE A 52 -18.12 9.29 -0.71
CA ILE A 52 -17.39 10.35 0.00
C ILE A 52 -16.57 11.18 -1.00
N PRO A 53 -16.61 12.53 -0.92
CA PRO A 53 -15.78 13.40 -1.74
C PRO A 53 -14.28 13.05 -1.64
N GLN A 54 -13.56 13.18 -2.75
CA GLN A 54 -12.15 12.78 -2.83
C GLN A 54 -11.28 13.56 -1.84
N GLU A 55 -11.54 14.84 -1.66
CA GLU A 55 -10.81 15.73 -0.73
C GLU A 55 -10.95 15.21 0.71
N LEU A 56 -12.15 14.80 1.10
CA LEU A 56 -12.41 14.28 2.44
C LEU A 56 -11.72 12.93 2.65
N LYS A 57 -11.71 12.07 1.62
CA LYS A 57 -10.99 10.80 1.64
C LYS A 57 -9.48 11.01 1.77
N GLN A 58 -8.91 11.95 1.02
CA GLN A 58 -7.48 12.28 1.10
C GLN A 58 -7.11 12.78 2.49
N ALA A 59 -7.88 13.70 3.07
CA ALA A 59 -7.66 14.21 4.42
C ALA A 59 -7.77 13.10 5.49
N ALA A 60 -8.75 12.19 5.35
CA ALA A 60 -8.89 11.05 6.26
C ALA A 60 -7.70 10.09 6.16
N GLU A 61 -7.26 9.77 4.94
CA GLU A 61 -6.09 8.93 4.72
C GLU A 61 -4.81 9.56 5.26
N GLU A 62 -4.59 10.86 5.05
CA GLU A 62 -3.42 11.58 5.58
C GLU A 62 -3.36 11.53 7.10
N ARG A 63 -4.51 11.72 7.76
CA ARG A 63 -4.61 11.58 9.21
C ARG A 63 -4.28 10.16 9.68
N ILE A 64 -4.78 9.13 8.98
CA ILE A 64 -4.45 7.73 9.29
C ILE A 64 -2.93 7.52 9.14
N VAL A 65 -2.34 7.96 8.02
CA VAL A 65 -0.90 7.81 7.75
C VAL A 65 -0.07 8.48 8.84
N ALA A 66 -0.41 9.71 9.25
CA ALA A 66 0.29 10.43 10.30
C ALA A 66 0.29 9.70 11.65
N GLN A 67 -0.73 8.87 11.91
CA GLN A 67 -0.85 8.10 13.15
C GLN A 67 -0.11 6.75 13.10
N ILE A 68 0.16 6.18 11.91
CA ILE A 68 0.78 4.84 11.75
C ILE A 68 2.02 4.64 12.63
N PRO A 69 2.99 5.57 12.70
CA PRO A 69 4.21 5.35 13.49
C PRO A 69 3.94 5.16 15.00
N LYS A 70 2.86 5.75 15.51
CA LYS A 70 2.48 5.71 16.92
C LYS A 70 1.53 4.54 17.26
N MET A 71 1.05 3.80 16.25
CA MET A 71 0.05 2.75 16.46
C MET A 71 0.67 1.45 17.00
N PRO A 72 -0.02 0.78 17.94
CA PRO A 72 0.30 -0.58 18.33
C PRO A 72 0.33 -1.53 17.12
N ILE A 73 1.17 -2.56 17.18
CA ILE A 73 1.35 -3.51 16.07
C ILE A 73 0.02 -4.17 15.66
N GLY A 74 -0.84 -4.56 16.61
CA GLY A 74 -2.14 -5.17 16.32
C GLY A 74 -3.09 -4.27 15.53
N GLN A 75 -3.07 -2.96 15.79
CA GLN A 75 -3.84 -1.99 15.01
C GLN A 75 -3.30 -1.87 13.59
N ARG A 76 -1.96 -1.83 13.42
CA ARG A 76 -1.32 -1.81 12.10
C ARG A 76 -1.61 -3.08 11.29
N ILE A 77 -1.63 -4.26 11.91
CA ILE A 77 -2.03 -5.52 11.26
C ILE A 77 -3.49 -5.46 10.81
N THR A 78 -4.38 -4.94 11.67
CA THR A 78 -5.81 -4.80 11.34
C THR A 78 -6.01 -3.82 10.18
N LEU A 79 -5.30 -2.69 10.20
CA LEU A 79 -5.27 -1.72 9.11
C LEU A 79 -4.70 -2.31 7.82
N ALA A 80 -3.65 -3.12 7.88
CA ALA A 80 -3.12 -3.79 6.70
C ALA A 80 -4.17 -4.73 6.08
N ARG A 81 -4.91 -5.47 6.91
CA ARG A 81 -5.91 -6.45 6.46
C ARG A 81 -7.18 -5.84 5.85
N ARG A 82 -7.65 -4.71 6.39
CA ARG A 82 -8.98 -4.14 6.07
C ARG A 82 -8.96 -2.67 5.65
N GLY A 83 -7.81 -2.02 5.68
CA GLY A 83 -7.68 -0.60 5.44
C GLY A 83 -7.73 -0.22 3.96
N PRO A 84 -7.81 1.09 3.67
CA PRO A 84 -7.85 1.62 2.31
C PRO A 84 -6.54 1.33 1.55
N PRO A 85 -6.59 1.21 0.22
CA PRO A 85 -5.44 0.78 -0.58
C PRO A 85 -4.18 1.64 -0.38
N ARG A 86 -4.31 2.96 -0.27
CA ARG A 86 -3.18 3.89 -0.04
C ARG A 86 -2.51 3.63 1.31
N ILE A 87 -3.30 3.32 2.35
CA ILE A 87 -2.78 3.02 3.70
C ILE A 87 -2.05 1.69 3.70
N VAL A 88 -2.63 0.67 3.07
CA VAL A 88 -2.00 -0.64 2.90
C VAL A 88 -0.66 -0.50 2.17
N ALA A 89 -0.61 0.28 1.10
CA ALA A 89 0.62 0.55 0.37
C ALA A 89 1.73 1.14 1.25
N GLN A 90 1.39 2.04 2.18
CA GLN A 90 2.36 2.59 3.14
C GLN A 90 2.82 1.54 4.16
N LEU A 91 1.92 0.68 4.61
CA LEU A 91 2.24 -0.39 5.56
C LEU A 91 3.13 -1.48 4.93
N LEU A 92 2.97 -1.73 3.63
CA LEU A 92 3.74 -2.73 2.87
C LEU A 92 5.23 -2.37 2.67
N ILE A 93 5.68 -1.18 3.08
CA ILE A 93 7.11 -0.78 2.98
C ILE A 93 7.91 -1.27 4.20
N GLY A 94 7.24 -1.57 5.31
CA GLY A 94 7.88 -1.94 6.56
C GLY A 94 8.58 -3.31 6.54
N GLU A 95 9.16 -3.69 7.67
CA GLU A 95 9.87 -4.96 7.83
C GLU A 95 9.11 -6.02 8.63
N ASN A 96 7.93 -5.67 9.17
CA ASN A 96 7.17 -6.59 10.00
C ASN A 96 6.37 -7.58 9.14
N LEU A 97 6.71 -8.86 9.24
CA LEU A 97 6.12 -9.93 8.43
C LEU A 97 4.61 -10.06 8.61
N GLN A 98 4.09 -9.89 9.83
CA GLN A 98 2.64 -10.01 10.08
C GLN A 98 1.84 -8.91 9.39
N ILE A 99 2.37 -7.69 9.34
CA ILE A 99 1.77 -6.57 8.60
C ILE A 99 1.81 -6.85 7.10
N ILE A 100 2.96 -7.31 6.58
CA ILE A 100 3.14 -7.60 5.15
C ILE A 100 2.13 -8.66 4.70
N LEU A 101 2.09 -9.81 5.37
CA LEU A 101 1.17 -10.89 5.03
C LEU A 101 -0.30 -10.44 5.11
N ALA A 102 -0.67 -9.73 6.18
CA ALA A 102 -2.01 -9.17 6.31
C ALA A 102 -2.37 -8.17 5.19
N GLY A 103 -1.41 -7.37 4.74
CA GLY A 103 -1.58 -6.43 3.63
C GLY A 103 -1.75 -7.13 2.27
N LEU A 104 -0.99 -8.20 2.01
CA LEU A 104 -1.10 -8.97 0.77
C LEU A 104 -2.45 -9.69 0.62
N ASP A 105 -3.07 -10.06 1.74
CA ASP A 105 -4.42 -10.65 1.81
C ASP A 105 -5.55 -9.60 1.73
N ASN A 106 -5.24 -8.30 1.71
CA ASN A 106 -6.25 -7.25 1.71
C ASN A 106 -7.09 -7.27 0.41
N PRO A 107 -8.43 -7.25 0.50
CA PRO A 107 -9.31 -7.31 -0.68
C PRO A 107 -9.25 -6.05 -1.54
N TYR A 108 -8.88 -4.90 -0.97
CA TYR A 108 -8.76 -3.62 -1.66
C TYR A 108 -7.37 -3.39 -2.26
N LEU A 109 -6.38 -4.26 -1.98
CA LEU A 109 -5.07 -4.17 -2.61
C LEU A 109 -5.18 -4.54 -4.09
N THR A 110 -4.67 -3.65 -4.95
CA THR A 110 -4.63 -3.83 -6.40
C THR A 110 -3.21 -4.08 -6.88
N GLU A 111 -3.09 -4.70 -8.05
CA GLU A 111 -1.78 -4.95 -8.68
C GLU A 111 -1.02 -3.68 -8.98
N ASN A 112 -1.68 -2.64 -9.45
CA ASN A 112 -1.04 -1.35 -9.70
C ASN A 112 -0.38 -0.79 -8.43
N ILE A 113 -1.07 -0.86 -7.29
CA ILE A 113 -0.52 -0.41 -6.01
C ILE A 113 0.66 -1.28 -5.57
N LEU A 114 0.58 -2.59 -5.77
CA LEU A 114 1.66 -3.50 -5.44
C LEU A 114 2.90 -3.26 -6.31
N LEU A 115 2.72 -3.01 -7.62
CA LEU A 115 3.78 -2.61 -8.54
C LEU A 115 4.41 -1.28 -8.13
N GLN A 116 3.60 -0.30 -7.71
CA GLN A 116 4.13 0.95 -7.17
C GLN A 116 4.97 0.69 -5.92
N ALA A 117 4.53 -0.19 -5.01
CA ALA A 117 5.27 -0.53 -3.80
C ALA A 117 6.63 -1.19 -4.12
N LEU A 118 6.66 -2.13 -5.07
CA LEU A 118 7.91 -2.77 -5.53
C LEU A 118 8.89 -1.79 -6.17
N ASN A 119 8.42 -0.72 -6.81
CA ASN A 119 9.27 0.28 -7.44
C ASN A 119 9.78 1.37 -6.47
N ARG A 120 9.30 1.41 -5.22
CA ARG A 120 9.74 2.42 -4.24
C ARG A 120 11.14 2.11 -3.70
N ALA A 121 11.95 3.15 -3.59
CA ALA A 121 13.20 3.10 -2.84
C ALA A 121 12.88 2.78 -1.36
N GLY A 122 13.40 1.67 -0.85
CA GLY A 122 13.14 1.20 0.52
C GLY A 122 12.23 -0.03 0.63
N CYS A 123 11.82 -0.66 -0.47
CA CYS A 123 11.12 -1.95 -0.41
C CYS A 123 12.05 -3.03 0.18
N SER A 124 11.72 -3.50 1.39
CA SER A 124 12.55 -4.45 2.12
C SER A 124 12.58 -5.83 1.44
N GLN A 125 13.65 -6.60 1.64
CA GLN A 125 13.76 -7.96 1.11
C GLN A 125 12.60 -8.85 1.58
N LYS A 126 12.16 -8.69 2.83
CA LYS A 126 11.01 -9.43 3.38
C LYS A 126 9.74 -9.21 2.57
N VAL A 127 9.49 -7.99 2.11
CA VAL A 127 8.32 -7.67 1.28
C VAL A 127 8.42 -8.37 -0.06
N VAL A 128 9.57 -8.26 -0.72
CA VAL A 128 9.83 -8.86 -2.04
C VAL A 128 9.66 -10.38 -2.00
N GLU A 129 10.29 -11.05 -1.03
CA GLU A 129 10.18 -12.51 -0.87
C GLU A 129 8.75 -12.94 -0.48
N SER A 130 8.06 -12.14 0.34
CA SER A 130 6.66 -12.42 0.70
C SER A 130 5.75 -12.34 -0.52
N ILE A 131 5.93 -11.34 -1.39
CA ILE A 131 5.18 -11.21 -2.64
C ILE A 131 5.51 -12.38 -3.58
N ALA A 132 6.80 -12.75 -3.71
CA ALA A 132 7.25 -13.85 -4.54
C ALA A 132 6.66 -15.21 -4.12
N THR A 133 6.41 -15.40 -2.82
CA THR A 133 5.80 -16.63 -2.28
C THR A 133 4.26 -16.61 -2.36
N HIS A 134 3.64 -15.44 -2.51
CA HIS A 134 2.20 -15.29 -2.35
C HIS A 134 1.39 -15.77 -3.58
N LYS A 135 0.57 -16.81 -3.41
CA LYS A 135 -0.20 -17.49 -4.48
C LYS A 135 -0.94 -16.55 -5.44
N LYS A 136 -1.64 -15.53 -4.91
CA LYS A 136 -2.41 -14.56 -5.71
C LYS A 136 -1.53 -13.63 -6.55
N TRP A 137 -0.35 -13.27 -6.06
CA TRP A 137 0.47 -12.19 -6.63
C TRP A 137 1.59 -12.74 -7.50
N SER A 138 2.24 -13.82 -7.08
CA SER A 138 3.31 -14.48 -7.85
C SER A 138 2.83 -15.20 -9.12
N SER A 139 1.52 -15.40 -9.27
CA SER A 139 0.90 -15.90 -10.50
C SER A 139 0.73 -14.82 -11.59
N ARG A 140 0.84 -13.53 -11.24
CA ARG A 140 0.65 -12.43 -12.20
C ARG A 140 1.93 -12.12 -12.94
N TYR A 141 1.82 -11.96 -14.26
CA TYR A 141 2.96 -11.72 -15.15
C TYR A 141 3.74 -10.46 -14.79
N ASP A 142 3.04 -9.32 -14.67
CA ASP A 142 3.68 -8.02 -14.41
C ASP A 142 4.35 -7.98 -13.04
N ILE A 143 3.75 -8.63 -12.04
CA ILE A 143 4.36 -8.81 -10.72
C ILE A 143 5.65 -9.63 -10.82
N ARG A 144 5.65 -10.77 -11.53
CA ARG A 144 6.87 -11.58 -11.72
C ARG A 144 7.98 -10.79 -12.41
N LEU A 145 7.64 -10.03 -13.46
CA LEU A 145 8.60 -9.20 -14.16
C LEU A 145 9.16 -8.10 -13.25
N ALA A 146 8.32 -7.43 -12.46
CA ALA A 146 8.75 -6.43 -11.47
C ALA A 146 9.64 -7.05 -10.37
N LEU A 147 9.30 -8.24 -9.87
CA LEU A 147 10.13 -8.97 -8.90
C LEU A 147 11.51 -9.31 -9.49
N LEU A 148 11.57 -9.79 -10.73
CA LEU A 148 12.84 -10.12 -11.41
C LEU A 148 13.74 -8.90 -11.61
N ARG A 149 13.16 -7.70 -11.76
CA ARG A 149 13.88 -6.41 -11.80
C ARG A 149 14.39 -5.97 -10.44
N HIS A 150 13.87 -6.52 -9.35
CA HIS A 150 14.16 -6.06 -8.00
C HIS A 150 15.48 -6.65 -7.47
N PRO A 151 16.40 -5.83 -6.92
CA PRO A 151 17.72 -6.31 -6.48
C PRO A 151 17.67 -7.33 -5.32
N HIS A 152 16.64 -7.22 -4.48
CA HIS A 152 16.44 -8.09 -3.32
C HIS A 152 15.81 -9.46 -3.61
N LEU A 153 15.41 -9.76 -4.86
CA LEU A 153 14.82 -11.05 -5.18
C LEU A 153 15.87 -12.17 -5.09
N SER A 154 15.53 -13.23 -4.36
CA SER A 154 16.36 -14.42 -4.24
C SER A 154 16.44 -15.21 -5.55
N MET A 155 17.60 -15.83 -5.78
CA MET A 155 17.84 -16.65 -6.97
C MET A 155 16.86 -17.82 -7.08
N ALA A 156 16.45 -18.42 -5.95
CA ALA A 156 15.49 -19.52 -5.92
C ALA A 156 14.12 -19.12 -6.50
N HIS A 157 13.61 -17.92 -6.16
CA HIS A 157 12.37 -17.41 -6.75
C HIS A 157 12.56 -16.99 -8.20
N ALA A 158 13.70 -16.37 -8.53
CA ALA A 158 14.00 -16.00 -9.91
C ALA A 158 13.95 -17.21 -10.85
N LEU A 159 14.61 -18.31 -10.51
CA LEU A 159 14.62 -19.54 -11.30
C LEU A 159 13.22 -20.14 -11.54
N LYS A 160 12.27 -19.94 -10.60
CA LYS A 160 10.88 -20.38 -10.76
C LYS A 160 10.11 -19.51 -11.76
N PHE A 161 10.40 -18.22 -11.82
CA PHE A 161 9.67 -17.29 -12.69
C PHE A 161 10.23 -17.22 -14.10
N LEU A 162 11.55 -17.34 -14.28
CA LEU A 162 12.24 -17.18 -15.55
C LEU A 162 11.69 -18.02 -16.73
N PRO A 163 11.21 -19.27 -16.54
CA PRO A 163 10.65 -20.06 -17.64
C PRO A 163 9.37 -19.45 -18.25
N ASP A 164 8.60 -18.70 -17.47
CA ASP A 164 7.30 -18.14 -17.89
C ASP A 164 7.42 -16.72 -18.50
N ILE A 165 8.64 -16.17 -18.60
CA ILE A 165 8.88 -14.81 -19.08
C ILE A 165 9.19 -14.81 -20.57
N LYS A 166 8.63 -13.83 -21.30
CA LYS A 166 8.85 -13.67 -22.73
C LYS A 166 10.32 -13.40 -23.05
N SER A 167 10.78 -13.88 -24.20
CA SER A 167 12.16 -13.73 -24.65
C SER A 167 12.57 -12.26 -24.85
N THR A 168 11.64 -11.37 -25.22
CA THR A 168 11.85 -9.91 -25.28
C THR A 168 12.25 -9.36 -23.92
N ASP A 169 11.47 -9.72 -22.90
CA ASP A 169 11.61 -9.18 -21.55
C ASP A 169 12.85 -9.76 -20.87
N LEU A 170 13.20 -11.03 -21.15
CA LEU A 170 14.47 -11.63 -20.72
C LEU A 170 15.69 -10.85 -21.25
N LYS A 171 15.65 -10.38 -22.51
CA LYS A 171 16.72 -9.54 -23.07
C LYS A 171 16.79 -8.17 -22.39
N GLU A 172 15.64 -7.57 -22.10
CA GLU A 172 15.59 -6.31 -21.33
C GLU A 172 16.15 -6.46 -19.92
N LEU A 173 15.81 -7.56 -19.22
CA LEU A 173 16.32 -7.84 -17.88
C LEU A 173 17.85 -7.95 -17.83
N VAL A 174 18.48 -8.45 -18.90
CA VAL A 174 19.95 -8.51 -18.97
C VAL A 174 20.59 -7.12 -19.02
N GLN A 175 19.90 -6.14 -19.61
CA GLN A 175 20.37 -4.76 -19.74
C GLN A 175 20.04 -3.91 -18.51
N ASP A 176 19.02 -4.29 -17.73
CA ASP A 176 18.61 -3.54 -16.54
C ASP A 176 19.63 -3.66 -15.41
N SER A 177 20.19 -2.52 -15.00
CA SER A 177 21.21 -2.41 -13.94
C SER A 177 20.68 -2.68 -12.54
N ARG A 178 19.35 -2.65 -12.34
CA ARG A 178 18.69 -2.89 -11.04
C ARG A 178 18.51 -4.38 -10.72
N VAL A 179 18.51 -5.22 -11.76
CA VAL A 179 18.40 -6.67 -11.61
C VAL A 179 19.59 -7.19 -10.80
N ASN A 180 19.34 -8.13 -9.89
CA ASN A 180 20.39 -8.77 -9.12
C ASN A 180 21.49 -9.36 -10.03
N THR A 181 22.76 -9.10 -9.70
CA THR A 181 23.93 -9.51 -10.50
C THR A 181 23.96 -11.00 -10.81
N PHE A 182 23.57 -11.86 -9.86
CA PHE A 182 23.55 -13.32 -10.06
C PHE A 182 22.49 -13.72 -11.09
N ILE A 183 21.29 -13.13 -11.01
CA ILE A 183 20.20 -13.36 -11.98
C ILE A 183 20.64 -12.89 -13.37
N ARG A 184 21.25 -11.69 -13.46
CA ARG A 184 21.72 -11.12 -14.72
C ARG A 184 22.79 -12.01 -15.39
N ASN A 185 23.75 -12.50 -14.62
CA ASN A 185 24.81 -13.39 -15.12
C ASN A 185 24.25 -14.73 -15.58
N TYR A 186 23.31 -15.31 -14.82
CA TYR A 186 22.61 -16.53 -15.22
C TYR A 186 21.88 -16.35 -16.56
N LEU A 187 21.17 -15.24 -16.74
CA LEU A 187 20.48 -14.91 -17.99
C LEU A 187 21.44 -14.74 -19.16
N LYS A 188 22.57 -14.05 -18.97
CA LYS A 188 23.60 -13.90 -20.02
C LYS A 188 24.11 -15.26 -20.50
N ASN A 189 24.42 -16.16 -19.57
CA ASN A 189 24.90 -17.50 -19.91
C ASN A 189 23.82 -18.32 -20.63
N LYS A 190 22.57 -18.26 -20.14
CA LYS A 190 21.43 -18.96 -20.75
C LYS A 190 21.14 -18.48 -22.18
N LEU A 191 21.23 -17.17 -22.43
CA LEU A 191 21.03 -16.60 -23.77
C LEU A 191 22.20 -16.88 -24.71
N ALA A 192 23.43 -16.99 -24.19
CA ALA A 192 24.60 -17.37 -24.97
C ALA A 192 24.55 -18.84 -25.43
N LEU A 193 24.03 -19.74 -24.58
CA LEU A 193 23.86 -21.17 -24.87
C LEU A 193 22.68 -21.47 -25.84
N SER A 194 21.81 -20.49 -26.08
CA SER A 194 20.64 -20.63 -26.97
C SER A 194 20.91 -20.12 -28.40
N LYS A 195 22.14 -19.72 -28.70
CA LYS A 195 22.62 -19.39 -30.06
C LYS A 195 23.34 -20.59 -30.65
#